data_AF-A0A956IJZ6-F1
#
_entry.id   AF-A0A956IJZ6-F1
#
_cell.length_a   1.000
_cell.length_b   1.000
_cell.length_c   1.000
_cell.angle_alpha   90.00
_cell.angle_beta   90.00
_cell.angle_gamma   90.00
#
_symmetry.space_group_name_H-M   'P 1'
#
loop_
_entity.id
_entity.type
_entity.pdbx_description
1 polymer ?
#
loop_
_entity_poly.entity_id
_entity_poly.type
_entity_poly.pdbx_seq_one_letter_code
_entity_poly.pdbx_strand_id
1 'polypeptide(L)'
;MQPHAHERRKQRSNRVDQALTYWLAALSSKSGARAAAVGTTDGLTVAHTGNVDPLELACAGSLAVKGDLRAARREVADVDATMVRLFDGTELVLSLCGAKAPSS
;
A
#
# COMPACT_ATOMS: atom_id res chain seq x y z
N MET A 1 -17.27 -2.26 43.26
CA MET A 1 -17.95 -1.77 42.04
C MET A 1 -17.02 -1.95 40.87
N GLN A 2 -17.34 -2.84 39.94
CA GLN A 2 -16.70 -2.87 38.62
C GLN A 2 -17.45 -1.92 37.69
N PRO A 3 -16.70 -1.17 36.86
CA PRO A 3 -16.88 -1.32 35.41
C PRO A 3 -15.51 -1.34 34.69
N HIS A 4 -15.51 -1.21 33.35
CA HIS A 4 -14.34 -1.14 32.44
C HIS A 4 -13.91 -2.44 31.74
N ALA A 5 -14.88 -3.25 31.29
CA ALA A 5 -14.63 -4.27 30.25
C ALA A 5 -14.82 -3.75 28.81
N HIS A 6 -15.27 -2.49 28.61
CA HIS A 6 -15.68 -2.00 27.28
C HIS A 6 -14.65 -1.15 26.53
N GLU A 7 -13.55 -0.75 27.17
CA GLU A 7 -12.58 0.19 26.57
C GLU A 7 -11.38 -0.48 25.88
N ARG A 8 -11.11 -1.76 26.17
CA ARG A 8 -9.94 -2.47 25.60
C ARG A 8 -10.12 -2.89 24.14
N ARG A 9 -11.32 -2.82 23.58
CA ARG A 9 -11.61 -3.25 22.21
C ARG A 9 -11.22 -2.21 21.15
N LYS A 10 -11.14 -0.93 21.49
CA LYS A 10 -10.73 0.15 20.57
C LYS A 10 -9.21 0.32 20.42
N GLN A 11 -8.42 -0.25 21.33
CA GLN A 11 -6.96 -0.03 21.38
C GLN A 11 -6.14 -1.00 20.51
N ARG A 12 -6.73 -2.13 20.08
CA ARG A 12 -6.08 -3.06 19.14
C ARG A 12 -6.09 -2.55 17.69
N SER A 13 -7.11 -1.77 17.31
CA SER A 13 -7.25 -1.19 15.97
C SER A 13 -6.09 -0.25 15.63
N ASN A 14 -5.59 0.53 16.59
CA ASN A 14 -4.50 1.49 16.35
C ASN A 14 -3.12 0.85 16.11
N ARG A 15 -2.91 -0.45 16.39
CA ARG A 15 -1.58 -1.07 16.25
C ARG A 15 -1.33 -1.67 14.87
N VAL A 16 -2.37 -2.17 14.21
CA VAL A 16 -2.22 -2.91 12.94
C VAL A 16 -2.03 -1.93 11.79
N ASP A 17 -2.88 -0.90 11.70
CA ASP A 17 -2.78 0.13 10.66
C ASP A 17 -1.45 0.89 10.76
N GLN A 18 -1.03 1.18 11.99
CA GLN A 18 0.25 1.81 12.26
C GLN A 18 1.44 0.90 11.93
N ALA A 19 1.37 -0.40 12.24
CA ALA A 19 2.41 -1.36 11.89
C ALA A 19 2.54 -1.52 10.37
N LEU A 20 1.42 -1.56 9.63
CA LEU A 20 1.43 -1.62 8.18
C LEU A 20 2.05 -0.35 7.56
N THR A 21 1.72 0.82 8.12
CA THR A 21 2.30 2.10 7.70
C THR A 21 3.81 2.14 7.94
N TYR A 22 4.29 1.68 9.09
CA TYR A 22 5.73 1.59 9.37
C TYR A 22 6.44 0.58 8.48
N TRP A 23 5.82 -0.56 8.22
CA TRP A 23 6.36 -1.55 7.28
C TRP A 23 6.48 -0.95 5.87
N LEU A 24 5.47 -0.22 5.40
CA LEU A 24 5.53 0.48 4.12
C LEU A 24 6.64 1.53 4.05
N ALA A 25 6.84 2.29 5.13
CA ALA A 25 7.94 3.26 5.21
C ALA A 25 9.32 2.59 5.18
N ALA A 26 9.47 1.44 5.83
CA ALA A 26 10.70 0.66 5.79
C ALA A 26 10.94 0.07 4.38
N LEU A 27 9.88 -0.41 3.73
CA LEU A 27 9.94 -0.94 2.38
C LEU A 27 10.29 0.15 1.36
N SER A 28 9.65 1.32 1.42
CA SER A 28 9.95 2.43 0.51
C SER A 28 11.39 2.89 0.66
N SER A 29 11.87 3.04 1.90
CA SER A 29 13.28 3.37 2.19
C SER A 29 14.25 2.34 1.61
N LYS A 30 13.98 1.03 1.82
CA LYS A 30 14.83 -0.06 1.32
C LYS A 30 14.86 -0.14 -0.21
N SER A 31 13.73 0.10 -0.86
CA SER A 31 13.60 0.08 -2.32
C SER A 31 14.05 1.39 -2.99
N GLY A 32 14.31 2.44 -2.21
CA GLY A 32 14.55 3.78 -2.73
C GLY A 32 13.31 4.42 -3.37
N ALA A 33 12.11 3.89 -3.11
CA ALA A 33 10.85 4.46 -3.57
C ALA A 33 10.50 5.73 -2.77
N ARG A 34 9.86 6.68 -3.45
CA ARG A 34 9.41 7.95 -2.85
C ARG A 34 8.08 7.82 -2.14
N ALA A 35 7.25 6.88 -2.56
CA ALA A 35 5.99 6.53 -1.94
C ALA A 35 5.73 5.03 -2.10
N ALA A 36 4.95 4.49 -1.16
CA ALA A 36 4.46 3.12 -1.23
C ALA A 36 3.00 3.08 -0.80
N ALA A 37 2.22 2.20 -1.40
CA ALA A 37 0.85 1.96 -1.01
C ALA A 37 0.54 0.47 -1.06
N VAL A 38 -0.34 0.03 -0.16
CA VAL A 38 -1.09 -1.22 -0.30
C VAL A 38 -2.52 -0.82 -0.62
N GLY A 39 -3.05 -1.39 -1.68
CA GLY A 39 -4.44 -1.24 -2.07
C GLY A 39 -5.08 -2.57 -2.43
N THR A 40 -6.37 -2.53 -2.72
CA THR A 40 -7.10 -3.64 -3.32
C THR A 40 -6.82 -3.70 -4.82
N THR A 41 -7.18 -4.83 -5.44
CA THR A 41 -7.13 -4.98 -6.91
C THR A 41 -8.08 -4.05 -7.66
N ASP A 42 -8.97 -3.32 -6.98
CA ASP A 42 -9.84 -2.30 -7.56
C ASP A 42 -9.34 -0.86 -7.35
N GLY A 43 -8.12 -0.70 -6.81
CA GLY A 43 -7.49 0.60 -6.64
C GLY A 43 -7.86 1.33 -5.34
N LEU A 44 -8.59 0.69 -4.43
CA LEU A 44 -8.84 1.27 -3.11
C LEU A 44 -7.62 1.17 -2.22
N THR A 45 -7.17 2.28 -1.65
CA THR A 45 -6.04 2.31 -0.72
C THR A 45 -6.42 1.70 0.63
N VAL A 46 -5.56 0.84 1.16
CA VAL A 46 -5.63 0.29 2.52
C VAL A 46 -4.66 1.04 3.44
N ALA A 47 -3.42 1.24 2.99
CA ALA A 47 -2.40 2.00 3.71
C ALA A 47 -1.38 2.58 2.73
N HIS A 48 -0.72 3.67 3.11
CA HIS A 48 0.27 4.32 2.26
C HIS A 48 1.33 5.07 3.07
N THR A 49 2.39 5.48 2.38
CA THR A 49 3.43 6.36 2.89
C THR A 49 4.00 7.21 1.74
N GLY A 50 4.62 8.34 2.09
CA GLY A 50 5.16 9.30 1.13
C GLY A 50 4.14 10.34 0.65
N ASN A 51 4.58 11.17 -0.29
CA ASN A 51 3.85 12.35 -0.77
C ASN A 51 3.26 12.12 -2.18
N VAL A 52 2.54 11.02 -2.36
CA VAL A 52 1.75 10.74 -3.57
C VAL A 52 0.30 10.56 -3.12
N ASP A 53 -0.65 10.97 -3.95
CA ASP A 53 -2.05 10.73 -3.65
C ASP A 53 -2.27 9.21 -3.47
N PRO A 54 -2.81 8.76 -2.32
CA PRO A 54 -2.85 7.34 -2.02
C PRO A 54 -3.79 6.56 -2.94
N LEU A 55 -4.86 7.23 -3.41
CA LEU A 55 -5.85 6.65 -4.29
C LEU A 55 -5.26 6.53 -5.70
N GLU A 56 -4.62 7.59 -6.21
CA GLU A 56 -3.93 7.55 -7.51
C GLU A 56 -2.87 6.43 -7.54
N LEU A 57 -2.05 6.29 -6.48
CA LEU A 57 -1.03 5.25 -6.43
C LEU A 57 -1.61 3.83 -6.37
N ALA A 58 -2.69 3.62 -5.62
CA ALA A 58 -3.37 2.33 -5.54
C ALA A 58 -4.05 1.97 -6.88
N CYS A 59 -4.69 2.93 -7.54
CA CYS A 59 -5.26 2.78 -8.88
C CYS A 59 -4.18 2.44 -9.90
N ALA A 60 -3.08 3.21 -9.93
CA ALA A 60 -1.96 2.98 -10.83
C ALA A 60 -1.37 1.58 -10.64
N GLY A 61 -1.17 1.15 -9.40
CA GLY A 61 -0.68 -0.19 -9.09
C GLY A 61 -1.61 -1.29 -9.53
N SER A 62 -2.93 -1.15 -9.29
CA SER A 62 -3.96 -2.08 -9.76
C SER A 62 -3.93 -2.24 -11.28
N LEU A 63 -3.84 -1.12 -12.02
CA LEU A 63 -3.75 -1.12 -13.47
C LEU A 63 -2.47 -1.80 -13.95
N ALA A 64 -1.33 -1.53 -13.28
CA ALA A 64 -0.07 -2.14 -13.61
C ALA A 64 -0.08 -3.67 -13.44
N VAL A 65 -0.62 -4.21 -12.34
CA VAL A 65 -0.74 -5.67 -12.15
C VAL A 65 -1.73 -6.32 -13.12
N LYS A 66 -2.74 -5.57 -13.60
CA LYS A 66 -3.65 -6.00 -14.67
C LYS A 66 -3.02 -5.92 -16.06
N GLY A 67 -1.80 -5.39 -16.18
CA GLY A 67 -1.06 -5.25 -17.45
C GLY A 67 -1.35 -3.97 -18.22
N ASP A 68 -2.13 -3.03 -17.68
CA ASP A 68 -2.40 -1.74 -18.30
C ASP A 68 -1.39 -0.66 -17.85
N LEU A 69 -0.15 -0.83 -18.30
CA LEU A 69 0.96 0.07 -17.97
C LEU A 69 0.77 1.48 -18.50
N ARG A 70 0.01 1.66 -19.58
CA ARG A 70 -0.26 3.00 -20.15
C ARG A 70 -1.22 3.77 -19.26
N ALA A 71 -2.29 3.14 -18.80
CA ALA A 71 -3.21 3.76 -17.85
C ALA A 71 -2.51 4.01 -16.51
N ALA A 72 -1.74 3.05 -16.00
CA ALA A 72 -0.96 3.23 -14.77
C ALA A 72 -0.07 4.48 -14.80
N ARG A 73 0.65 4.72 -15.92
CA ARG A 73 1.50 5.91 -16.10
C ARG A 73 0.74 7.23 -16.20
N ARG A 74 -0.54 7.21 -16.60
CA ARG A 74 -1.40 8.41 -16.61
C ARG A 74 -1.78 8.83 -15.19
N GLU A 75 -2.02 7.84 -14.33
CA GLU A 75 -2.28 8.05 -12.91
C GLU A 75 -0.99 8.47 -12.18
N VAL A 76 0.07 7.65 -12.25
CA VAL A 76 1.34 7.91 -11.56
C VAL A 76 2.53 7.39 -12.37
N ALA A 77 3.54 8.24 -12.57
CA ALA A 77 4.77 7.86 -13.27
C ALA A 77 5.67 6.91 -12.43
N ASP A 78 6.35 5.99 -13.11
CA ASP A 78 7.32 5.07 -12.50
C ASP A 78 6.76 4.25 -11.32
N VAL A 79 5.58 3.65 -11.54
CA VAL A 79 4.98 2.70 -10.62
C VAL A 79 5.48 1.29 -10.91
N ASP A 80 6.02 0.66 -9.88
CA ASP A 80 6.23 -0.79 -9.79
C ASP A 80 5.16 -1.37 -8.88
N ALA A 81 4.54 -2.47 -9.29
CA ALA A 81 3.42 -3.07 -8.56
C ALA A 81 3.49 -4.59 -8.57
N THR A 82 3.19 -5.18 -7.42
CA THR A 82 3.15 -6.62 -7.22
C THR A 82 1.86 -7.01 -6.51
N MET A 83 1.21 -8.06 -7.01
CA MET A 83 0.05 -8.64 -6.34
C MET A 83 0.49 -9.56 -5.21
N VAL A 84 -0.16 -9.43 -4.05
CA VAL A 84 0.06 -10.24 -2.86
C VAL A 84 -1.27 -10.91 -2.50
N ARG A 85 -1.27 -12.23 -2.35
CA ARG A 85 -2.45 -12.98 -1.90
C ARG A 85 -2.31 -13.32 -0.42
N LEU A 86 -3.28 -12.94 0.37
CA LEU A 86 -3.39 -13.30 1.79
C LEU A 86 -3.88 -14.74 1.94
N PHE A 87 -3.70 -15.30 3.13
CA PHE A 87 -4.07 -16.70 3.43
C PHE A 87 -5.58 -16.97 3.24
N ASP A 88 -6.43 -15.96 3.46
CA ASP A 88 -7.87 -16.05 3.27
C ASP A 88 -8.31 -15.89 1.79
N GLY A 89 -7.35 -15.77 0.87
CA GLY A 89 -7.60 -15.59 -0.55
C GLY A 89 -7.76 -14.14 -0.99
N THR A 90 -7.75 -13.18 -0.06
CA THR A 90 -7.81 -11.75 -0.39
C THR A 90 -6.59 -11.34 -1.22
N GLU A 91 -6.81 -10.64 -2.33
CA GLU A 91 -5.74 -10.09 -3.16
C GLU A 91 -5.55 -8.62 -2.87
N LEU A 92 -4.30 -8.26 -2.61
CA LEU A 92 -3.85 -6.89 -2.41
C LEU A 92 -2.77 -6.56 -3.43
N VAL A 93 -2.64 -5.27 -3.72
CA VAL A 93 -1.63 -4.74 -4.62
C VAL A 93 -0.68 -3.89 -3.80
N LEU A 94 0.59 -4.28 -3.80
CA LEU A 94 1.68 -3.48 -3.27
C LEU A 94 2.26 -2.63 -4.39
N SER A 95 2.23 -1.33 -4.21
CA SER A 95 2.62 -0.34 -5.23
C SER A 95 3.77 0.52 -4.69
N LEU A 96 4.80 0.71 -5.49
CA LEU A 96 5.96 1.54 -5.21
C LEU A 96 6.09 2.60 -6.30
N CYS A 97 6.22 3.87 -5.91
CA CYS A 97 6.37 4.98 -6.85
C CYS A 97 7.79 5.55 -6.79
N GLY A 98 8.38 5.77 -7.96
CA GLY A 98 9.70 6.39 -8.08
C GLY A 98 10.81 5.55 -7.46
N ALA A 99 10.62 4.22 -7.42
CA ALA A 99 11.71 3.31 -7.12
C ALA A 99 12.78 3.48 -8.19
N LYS A 100 14.05 3.61 -7.78
CA LYS A 100 15.14 3.52 -8.74
C LYS A 100 15.10 2.11 -9.31
N ALA A 101 14.90 1.98 -10.62
CA ALA A 101 15.11 0.71 -11.30
C ALA A 101 16.48 0.16 -10.86
N PRO A 102 16.61 -1.14 -10.55
CA PRO A 102 17.91 -1.71 -10.22
C PRO A 102 18.84 -1.39 -11.37
N SER A 103 19.91 -0.64 -11.08
CA SER A 103 20.97 -0.39 -12.05
C SER A 103 21.49 -1.75 -12.50
N SER A 104 21.23 -2.08 -13.76
CA SER A 104 21.77 -3.27 -14.44
C SER A 104 23.29 -3.17 -14.58
#